data_AF-A0A7W8ZU57-F1
#
_entry.id   AF-A0A7W8ZU57-F1
#
_cell.length_a   1.000
_cell.length_b   1.000
_cell.length_c   1.000
_cell.angle_alpha   90.00
_cell.angle_beta   90.00
_cell.angle_gamma   90.00
#
_symmetry.space_group_name_H-M   'P 1'
#
loop_
_entity.id
_entity.type
_entity.pdbx_description
1 polymer ?
#
loop_
_entity_poly.entity_id
_entity_poly.type
_entity_poly.pdbx_seq_one_letter_code
_entity_poly.pdbx_strand_id
1 'polypeptide(L)'
;MEAQQIELEPRIMVGMHEVIPMDHMTEYFDRAFSTAAAELSRQGLFPAGPQVALYHGAPTAAAADITAGFPVDRTASPTRPSGRRG
;
A
#
# COMPACT_ATOMS: atom_id res chain seq x y z
N MET A 1 -9.26 -21.68 15.13
CA MET A 1 -8.87 -20.28 14.93
C MET A 1 -8.78 -19.64 16.30
N GLU A 2 -7.66 -19.02 16.64
CA GLU A 2 -7.52 -18.29 17.90
C GLU A 2 -7.38 -16.80 17.59
N ALA A 3 -8.28 -15.99 18.14
CA ALA A 3 -8.15 -14.55 18.09
C ALA A 3 -7.12 -14.10 19.13
N GLN A 4 -6.20 -13.23 18.74
CA GLN A 4 -5.20 -12.65 19.64
C GLN A 4 -5.36 -11.13 19.69
N GLN A 5 -5.19 -10.56 20.87
CA GLN A 5 -5.02 -9.12 21.03
C GLN A 5 -3.55 -8.79 20.90
N ILE A 6 -3.22 -7.90 19.97
CA ILE A 6 -1.87 -7.38 19.75
C ILE A 6 -1.93 -5.86 19.72
N GLU A 7 -0.87 -5.22 20.18
CA GLU A 7 -0.64 -3.78 19.96
C GLU A 7 0.25 -3.61 18.73
N LEU A 8 -0.17 -2.73 17.83
CA LEU A 8 0.58 -2.41 16.63
C LEU A 8 1.17 -1.01 16.80
N GLU A 9 2.49 -0.93 16.80
CA GLU A 9 3.20 0.34 16.77
C GLU A 9 2.84 1.11 15.48
N PRO A 10 2.71 2.45 15.53
CA PRO A 10 2.56 3.26 14.33
C PRO A 10 3.75 3.08 13.38
N ARG A 11 3.47 2.83 12.10
CA ARG A 11 4.50 2.65 11.06
C ARG A 11 4.19 3.52 9.84
N ILE A 12 5.25 4.04 9.22
CA ILE A 12 5.14 4.73 7.94
C ILE A 12 5.19 3.66 6.85
N MET A 13 4.32 3.79 5.84
CA MET A 13 4.33 2.92 4.68
C MET A 13 4.38 3.72 3.38
N VAL A 14 5.02 3.14 2.38
CA VAL A 14 4.94 3.59 0.98
C VAL A 14 4.11 2.56 0.23
N GLY A 15 3.03 3.00 -0.39
CA GLY A 15 2.10 2.12 -1.10
C GLY A 15 1.25 2.84 -2.12
N MET A 16 0.58 2.06 -2.95
CA MET A 16 -0.40 2.55 -3.92
C MET A 16 -1.79 2.54 -3.29
N HIS A 17 -2.49 3.66 -3.36
CA HIS A 17 -3.87 3.80 -2.88
C HIS A 17 -4.84 3.78 -4.07
N GLU A 18 -5.85 2.92 -4.02
CA GLU A 18 -6.88 2.82 -5.05
C GLU A 18 -8.19 2.26 -4.46
N VAL A 19 -9.33 2.68 -5.01
CA VAL A 19 -10.62 2.03 -4.78
C VAL A 19 -10.86 1.07 -5.94
N ILE A 20 -10.88 -0.23 -5.67
CA ILE A 20 -10.92 -1.27 -6.70
C ILE A 20 -12.17 -2.15 -6.59
N PRO A 21 -12.68 -2.65 -7.74
CA PRO A 21 -13.61 -3.77 -7.75
C PRO A 21 -13.02 -5.02 -7.08
N MET A 22 -13.87 -5.82 -6.41
CA MET A 22 -13.40 -7.03 -5.70
C MET A 22 -12.78 -8.09 -6.62
N ASP A 23 -13.20 -8.16 -7.88
CA ASP A 23 -12.66 -9.06 -8.90
C ASP A 23 -11.31 -8.62 -9.47
N HIS A 24 -10.88 -7.39 -9.21
CA HIS A 24 -9.59 -6.84 -9.64
C HIS A 24 -8.48 -6.99 -8.58
N MET A 25 -8.75 -7.68 -7.46
CA MET A 25 -7.88 -7.67 -6.29
C MET A 25 -6.48 -8.24 -6.56
N THR A 26 -6.36 -9.32 -7.33
CA THR A 26 -5.06 -9.91 -7.70
C THR A 26 -4.23 -8.94 -8.55
N GLU A 27 -4.82 -8.39 -9.60
CA GLU A 27 -4.16 -7.44 -10.50
C GLU A 27 -3.75 -6.15 -9.77
N TYR A 28 -4.57 -5.70 -8.82
CA TYR A 28 -4.24 -4.57 -7.96
C TYR A 28 -3.00 -4.87 -7.11
N PHE A 29 -2.91 -6.02 -6.44
CA PHE A 29 -1.75 -6.34 -5.59
C PHE A 29 -0.46 -6.46 -6.40
N ASP A 30 -0.49 -7.10 -7.56
CA ASP A 30 0.67 -7.20 -8.46
C ASP A 30 1.19 -5.81 -8.86
N ARG A 31 0.28 -4.90 -9.24
CA ARG A 31 0.62 -3.51 -9.57
C ARG A 31 1.09 -2.72 -8.36
N ALA A 32 0.41 -2.85 -7.22
CA ALA A 32 0.67 -2.08 -6.01
C ALA A 32 2.06 -2.38 -5.46
N PHE A 33 2.42 -3.65 -5.32
CA PHE A 33 3.73 -4.03 -4.77
C PHE A 33 4.87 -3.71 -5.74
N SER A 34 4.68 -3.92 -7.04
CA SER A 34 5.67 -3.52 -8.05
C SER A 34 5.90 -2.01 -8.04
N THR A 35 4.82 -1.22 -7.98
CA THR A 35 4.89 0.25 -7.93
C THR A 35 5.56 0.74 -6.65
N ALA A 36 5.17 0.19 -5.49
CA ALA A 36 5.77 0.57 -4.21
C ALA A 36 7.27 0.23 -4.15
N ALA A 37 7.68 -0.96 -4.63
CA ALA A 37 9.09 -1.35 -4.67
C ALA A 37 9.92 -0.46 -5.61
N ALA A 38 9.36 -0.05 -6.74
CA ALA A 38 10.00 0.88 -7.66
C ALA A 38 10.18 2.27 -7.03
N GLU A 39 9.18 2.77 -6.31
CA GLU A 39 9.26 4.06 -5.61
C GLU A 39 10.29 4.04 -4.47
N LEU A 40 10.33 2.96 -3.68
CA LEU A 40 11.38 2.79 -2.67
C LEU A 40 12.78 2.79 -3.30
N SER A 41 12.95 2.04 -4.39
CA SER A 41 14.22 1.98 -5.12
C SER A 41 14.64 3.35 -5.65
N ARG A 42 13.70 4.14 -6.20
CA ARG A 42 13.97 5.52 -6.65
C ARG A 42 14.42 6.45 -5.54
N GLN A 43 13.96 6.21 -4.31
CA GLN A 43 14.29 7.03 -3.14
C GLN A 43 15.50 6.50 -2.35
N GLY A 44 16.13 5.40 -2.81
CA GLY A 44 17.22 4.75 -2.07
C GLY A 44 16.77 4.18 -0.72
N LEU A 45 15.48 3.84 -0.60
CA LEU A 45 14.87 3.26 0.59
C LEU A 45 14.73 1.75 0.43
N PHE A 46 14.71 1.05 1.55
CA PHE A 46 14.47 -0.38 1.63
C PHE A 46 13.21 -0.65 2.48
N PRO A 47 12.45 -1.72 2.17
CA PRO A 47 11.36 -2.15 3.05
C PRO A 47 11.87 -2.46 4.46
N ALA A 48 11.18 -1.94 5.47
CA ALA A 48 11.42 -2.21 6.89
C ALA A 48 10.69 -3.47 7.39
N GLY A 49 10.15 -4.28 6.49
CA GLY A 49 9.38 -5.47 6.82
C GLY A 49 8.57 -6.02 5.65
N PRO A 50 7.71 -7.02 5.93
CA PRO A 50 6.82 -7.62 4.93
C PRO A 50 5.86 -6.61 4.30
N GLN A 51 5.34 -6.96 3.13
CA GLN A 51 4.28 -6.20 2.48
C GLN A 51 3.00 -6.18 3.32
N VAL A 52 2.30 -5.05 3.30
CA VAL A 52 1.08 -4.79 4.07
C VAL A 52 0.02 -4.18 3.17
N ALA A 53 -1.24 -4.55 3.40
CA ALA A 53 -2.41 -3.93 2.81
C ALA A 53 -3.28 -3.32 3.92
N LEU A 54 -3.57 -2.03 3.81
CA LEU A 54 -4.49 -1.30 4.68
C LEU A 54 -5.81 -1.10 3.94
N TYR A 55 -6.87 -1.70 4.45
CA TYR A 55 -8.23 -1.44 3.97
C TYR A 55 -8.80 -0.22 4.68
N HIS A 56 -9.20 0.80 3.91
CA HIS A 56 -9.82 2.01 4.42
C HIS A 56 -11.30 1.77 4.59
N GLY A 57 -11.67 1.30 5.78
CA GLY A 57 -13.04 0.88 6.09
C GLY A 57 -13.32 -0.56 5.66
N ALA A 58 -14.58 -0.98 5.82
CA ALA A 58 -14.99 -2.33 5.50
C ALA A 58 -15.15 -2.50 3.98
N PRO A 59 -14.50 -3.51 3.36
CA PRO A 59 -14.79 -3.90 1.98
C PRO A 59 -16.27 -4.22 1.80
N THR A 60 -16.80 -3.87 0.63
CA THR A 60 -18.16 -4.24 0.21
C THR A 60 -18.10 -5.37 -0.80
N ALA A 61 -19.26 -5.90 -1.19
CA ALA A 61 -19.32 -6.86 -2.30
C ALA A 61 -18.88 -6.25 -3.64
N ALA A 62 -18.97 -4.92 -3.80
CA ALA A 62 -18.67 -4.24 -5.05
C ALA A 62 -17.21 -3.77 -5.11
N ALA A 63 -16.70 -3.20 -4.02
CA ALA A 63 -15.39 -2.56 -4.02
C ALA A 63 -14.72 -2.54 -2.64
N ALA A 64 -13.40 -2.34 -2.66
CA ALA A 64 -12.55 -2.09 -1.51
C ALA A 64 -11.68 -0.86 -1.75
N ASP A 65 -11.58 0.00 -0.73
CA ASP A 65 -10.61 1.10 -0.67
C ASP A 65 -9.35 0.59 0.03
N ILE A 66 -8.22 0.56 -0.67
CA ILE A 66 -7.01 -0.13 -0.20
C ILE A 66 -5.76 0.71 -0.46
N THR A 67 -4.84 0.71 0.51
CA THR A 67 -3.43 1.05 0.31
C THR A 67 -2.55 -0.17 0.52
N ALA A 68 -1.85 -0.62 -0.52
CA ALA A 68 -0.94 -1.76 -0.46
C ALA A 68 0.51 -1.35 -0.78
N GLY A 69 1.45 -1.86 0.01
CA GLY A 69 2.87 -1.51 -0.14
C GLY A 69 3.73 -2.07 0.98
N PHE A 70 4.75 -1.29 1.37
CA PHE A 70 5.77 -1.72 2.32
C PHE A 70 5.96 -0.71 3.47
N PRO A 71 6.19 -1.17 4.70
CA PRO A 71 6.64 -0.31 5.79
C PRO A 71 8.06 0.21 5.51
N VAL A 72 8.38 1.40 6.02
CA VAL A 72 9.70 2.06 5.90
C VAL A 72 10.14 2.67 7.23
N ASP A 73 11.45 2.70 7.48
CA ASP A 73 12.04 3.23 8.73
C ASP A 73 12.22 4.76 8.72
N ARG A 74 12.06 5.40 7.56
CA ARG A 74 12.21 6.84 7.38
C ARG A 74 11.09 7.34 6.49
N THR A 75 10.66 8.59 6.71
CA THR A 75 9.67 9.26 5.85
C THR A 75 10.18 9.27 4.40
N ALA A 76 9.47 8.57 3.52
CA ALA A 76 9.63 8.73 2.09
C ALA A 76 9.11 10.11 1.67
N SER A 77 9.74 10.72 0.68
CA SER A 77 9.18 11.94 0.07
C SER A 77 7.94 11.56 -0.73
N PRO A 78 6.81 12.27 -0.59
CA PRO A 78 5.62 11.98 -1.36
C PRO A 78 5.89 12.19 -2.86
N THR A 79 5.84 11.11 -3.64
CA THR A 79 5.85 11.21 -5.10
C THR A 79 4.49 11.71 -5.55
N ARG A 80 4.41 12.96 -5.99
CA ARG A 80 3.21 13.50 -6.64
C ARG A 80 3.12 12.88 -8.04
N PRO A 81 2.00 12.24 -8.43
CA PRO A 81 1.85 11.79 -9.81
C PRO A 81 2.04 12.99 -10.74
N SER A 82 2.93 12.86 -11.73
CA SER A 82 3.16 13.94 -12.69
C SER A 82 1.86 14.23 -13.41
N GLY A 83 1.20 15.33 -13.04
CA GLY A 83 -0.01 15.79 -13.70
C GLY A 83 0.28 15.99 -15.18
N ARG A 84 -0.48 15.26 -16.00
CA ARG A 84 -0.59 15.43 -17.45
C ARG A 84 -0.83 16.91 -17.74
N ARG A 85 0.15 17.60 -18.33
CA ARG A 85 -0.06 18.92 -18.92
C ARG A 85 -0.99 18.75 -20.12
N GLY A 86 -2.13 19.42 -20.07
CA GLY A 86 -3.08 19.62 -21.16
C GLY A 86 -3.67 21.00 -20.99
#